data_AF-A0AAW4U8H1-F1
#
_entry.id   AF-A0AAW4U8H1-F1
#
_cell.length_a   1.000
_cell.length_b   1.000
_cell.length_c   1.000
_cell.angle_alpha   90.00
_cell.angle_beta   90.00
_cell.angle_gamma   90.00
#
_symmetry.space_group_name_H-M   'P 1'
#
loop_
_entity.id
_entity.type
_entity.pdbx_description
1 polymer ?
#
loop_
_entity_poly.entity_id
_entity_poly.type
_entity_poly.pdbx_seq_one_letter_code
_entity_poly.pdbx_strand_id
1 'polypeptide(L)'
;MFACKNCGGNVKFDIKSGQLACEYCHSLFDPYAYEDKTSDAEVQKDFDATIFTCPQCGGEILSTDDTAAGFCSFCGASTVLYSRMQKEHKPAYIIPFAKSKDDCKQAYMSLMKKAIFVPKELKDPKFIDGFRGIYMPYWTYYVTQKAPISLPAKKSHRSGDYIITDHFRLEGDLDAYYKGLSYDASSSFDDSISEKLAPYDVKNMKRFTPAFLSGFYADTADLPSTVYASDAMDAACTNTVSEISKEPAFTGLSVDSDSAALSPSSLGTTVKETDYSMFPVWFLSYRNKDRVAYATVNGQTGKVVADLPISVGKFLLGSLIAAIPVYILLCLLTVLTPGMTLTIVGVLAIIANICYSQELTMIAVKEAGTEDKGRIAKEQPEALGAINNRRRLKAAKKATKTIKKKTNTSFVAYFILFIFVIQFVPALFAIIAGIGGSFGNADGSLILFVILTIISFIFSIRAFSSFDRMPGHKGVAGLIFGMVSMLIGDAVLLFQPVLDAWYYGAAFIIIASVLITLINVIRAFNVLTTRKLPQFATHKGGDDRA
;
A
#
# COMPACT_ATOMS: atom_id res chain seq x y z
N MET A 1 28.52 22.52 -1.41
CA MET A 1 27.98 23.47 -0.41
C MET A 1 27.85 24.87 -1.03
N PHE A 2 26.72 25.57 -0.82
CA PHE A 2 26.53 26.94 -1.30
C PHE A 2 26.94 27.97 -0.23
N ALA A 3 28.02 28.72 -0.47
CA ALA A 3 28.54 29.71 0.48
C ALA A 3 27.88 31.08 0.30
N CYS A 4 27.47 31.72 1.40
CA CYS A 4 26.79 33.01 1.41
C CYS A 4 27.66 34.13 0.82
N LYS A 5 27.17 34.84 -0.20
CA LYS A 5 27.86 35.98 -0.81
C LYS A 5 28.14 37.14 0.17
N ASN A 6 27.38 37.23 1.27
CA ASN A 6 27.53 38.29 2.28
C ASN A 6 28.44 37.91 3.46
N CYS A 7 28.42 36.65 3.93
CA CYS A 7 29.11 36.25 5.17
C CYS A 7 29.88 34.92 5.11
N GLY A 8 29.88 34.23 3.97
CA GLY A 8 30.52 32.91 3.82
C GLY A 8 29.81 31.75 4.51
N GLY A 9 28.75 31.99 5.29
CA GLY A 9 27.96 30.94 5.95
C GLY A 9 27.18 30.04 4.99
N ASN A 10 26.65 28.91 5.49
CA ASN A 10 25.85 27.99 4.69
C ASN A 10 24.52 28.62 4.25
N VAL A 11 24.12 28.39 3.01
CA VAL A 11 22.88 28.88 2.43
C VAL A 11 22.02 27.70 1.99
N LYS A 12 20.81 27.59 2.55
CA LYS A 12 19.86 26.50 2.30
C LYS A 12 18.60 27.00 1.63
N PHE A 13 17.90 26.13 0.92
CA PHE A 13 16.59 26.48 0.38
C PHE A 13 15.56 26.59 1.52
N ASP A 14 15.03 27.79 1.73
CA ASP A 14 13.97 28.05 2.69
C ASP A 14 12.59 27.90 2.01
N ILE A 15 11.83 26.94 2.53
CA ILE A 15 10.51 26.56 2.02
C ILE A 15 9.52 27.72 2.10
N LYS A 16 9.59 28.52 3.18
CA LYS A 16 8.60 29.59 3.44
C LYS A 16 8.76 30.75 2.46
N SER A 17 9.98 31.21 2.25
CA SER A 17 10.30 32.27 1.29
C SER A 17 10.34 31.78 -0.16
N GLY A 18 10.58 30.49 -0.38
CA GLY A 18 10.86 29.94 -1.71
C GLY A 18 12.19 30.43 -2.29
N GLN A 19 13.09 30.91 -1.42
CA GLN A 19 14.39 31.49 -1.73
C GLN A 19 15.50 30.75 -0.97
N LEU A 20 16.74 31.03 -1.34
CA LEU A 20 17.91 30.58 -0.61
C LEU A 20 18.14 31.50 0.60
N ALA A 21 18.18 30.95 1.81
CA ALA A 21 18.39 31.69 3.05
C ALA A 21 19.71 31.29 3.71
N CYS A 22 20.50 32.30 4.11
CA CYS A 22 21.70 32.06 4.93
C CYS A 22 21.32 31.76 6.38
N GLU A 23 21.87 30.67 6.95
CA GLU A 23 21.60 30.29 8.34
C GLU A 23 22.17 31.29 9.36
N TYR A 24 23.18 32.08 8.97
CA TYR A 24 23.89 32.99 9.87
C TYR A 24 23.42 34.44 9.76
N CYS A 25 23.46 35.03 8.56
CA CYS A 25 23.09 36.45 8.36
C CYS A 25 21.65 36.65 7.87
N HIS A 26 20.89 35.57 7.67
CA HIS A 26 19.48 35.60 7.22
C HIS A 26 19.22 36.34 5.90
N SER A 27 20.26 36.59 5.09
CA SER A 27 20.11 37.14 3.75
C SER A 27 19.38 36.13 2.85
N LEU A 28 18.48 36.64 2.02
CA LEU A 28 17.71 35.86 1.04
C LEU A 28 18.26 36.09 -0.37
N PHE A 29 18.32 35.03 -1.15
CA PHE A 29 18.80 35.05 -2.53
C PHE A 29 17.86 34.27 -3.46
N ASP A 30 17.73 34.71 -4.70
CA ASP A 30 17.02 33.95 -5.73
C ASP A 30 17.84 32.70 -6.11
N PRO A 31 17.26 31.47 -6.04
CA PRO A 31 17.93 30.24 -6.45
C PRO A 31 18.56 30.30 -7.84
N TYR A 32 17.93 30.99 -8.81
CA TYR A 32 18.45 31.08 -10.18
C TYR A 32 19.57 32.12 -10.34
N ALA A 33 19.62 33.13 -9.48
CA ALA A 33 20.68 34.14 -9.48
C ALA A 33 21.89 33.73 -8.63
N TYR A 34 21.82 32.56 -7.97
CA TYR A 34 22.84 32.10 -7.05
C TYR A 34 23.98 31.35 -7.73
N GLU A 35 23.68 30.63 -8.82
CA GLU A 35 24.72 30.05 -9.69
C GLU A 35 25.61 31.18 -10.24
N ASP A 36 26.92 31.05 -10.07
CA ASP A 36 27.87 31.95 -10.71
C ASP A 36 27.80 31.76 -12.23
N LYS A 37 27.81 32.88 -12.96
CA LYS A 37 27.73 32.99 -14.41
C LYS A 37 28.98 32.45 -15.12
N THR A 38 29.38 31.20 -14.87
CA THR A 38 30.47 30.54 -15.59
C THR A 38 29.93 29.45 -16.48
N SER A 39 29.21 29.84 -17.54
CA SER A 39 29.22 29.21 -18.88
C SER A 39 28.08 29.82 -19.70
N ASP A 40 28.29 31.04 -20.18
CA ASP A 40 27.58 31.55 -21.35
C ASP A 40 28.09 30.76 -22.58
N ALA A 41 27.56 29.55 -22.84
CA ALA A 41 27.39 28.94 -24.19
C ALA A 41 27.10 27.43 -24.21
N GLU A 42 27.36 26.68 -23.13
CA GLU A 42 27.05 25.24 -23.10
C GLU A 42 26.06 24.90 -22.00
N VAL A 43 24.91 24.33 -22.37
CA VAL A 43 23.97 23.71 -21.43
C VAL A 43 24.70 22.56 -20.74
N GLN A 44 25.26 22.81 -19.56
CA GLN A 44 25.84 21.77 -18.73
C GLN A 44 24.77 20.70 -18.49
N LYS A 45 25.03 19.50 -19.04
CA LYS A 45 24.12 18.34 -18.94
C LYS A 45 24.16 17.68 -17.57
N ASP A 46 25.25 17.89 -16.84
CA ASP A 46 25.50 17.28 -15.55
C ASP A 46 25.84 18.37 -14.51
N PHE A 47 25.64 18.05 -13.23
CA PHE A 47 26.03 18.90 -12.10
C PHE A 47 26.85 18.09 -11.10
N ASP A 48 27.73 18.77 -10.36
CA ASP A 48 28.54 18.12 -9.32
C ASP A 48 27.69 17.86 -8.07
N ALA A 49 27.78 16.64 -7.55
CA ALA A 49 27.05 16.24 -6.36
C ALA A 49 27.84 15.25 -5.50
N THR A 50 27.54 15.23 -4.21
CA THR A 50 28.11 14.30 -3.25
C THR A 50 27.15 13.14 -3.04
N ILE A 51 27.55 11.93 -3.43
CA ILE A 51 26.81 10.69 -3.23
C ILE A 51 27.23 10.08 -1.90
N PHE A 52 26.24 9.83 -1.05
CA PHE A 52 26.40 9.15 0.23
C PHE A 52 25.89 7.72 0.14
N THR A 53 26.78 6.74 0.34
CA THR A 53 26.46 5.31 0.35
C THR A 53 26.36 4.78 1.77
N CYS A 54 25.27 4.08 2.07
CA CYS A 54 25.08 3.44 3.37
C CYS A 54 25.90 2.14 3.49
N PRO A 55 26.76 1.99 4.53
CA PRO A 55 27.52 0.75 4.75
C PRO A 55 26.67 -0.43 5.21
N GLN A 56 25.42 -0.21 5.64
CA GLN A 56 24.52 -1.29 6.09
C GLN A 56 23.65 -1.83 4.97
N CYS A 57 23.13 -0.95 4.12
CA CYS A 57 22.17 -1.33 3.08
C CYS A 57 22.61 -0.91 1.68
N GLY A 58 23.82 -0.42 1.46
CA GLY A 58 24.30 0.01 0.14
C GLY A 58 23.46 1.08 -0.58
N GLY A 59 22.47 1.67 0.08
CA GLY A 59 21.60 2.70 -0.51
C GLY A 59 22.40 3.98 -0.73
N GLU A 60 22.22 4.59 -1.89
CA GLU A 60 22.91 5.81 -2.28
C GLU A 60 21.92 6.99 -2.24
N ILE A 61 22.26 8.06 -1.53
CA ILE A 61 21.54 9.34 -1.57
C ILE A 61 22.48 10.44 -2.04
N LEU A 62 21.96 11.36 -2.83
CA LEU A 62 22.66 12.52 -3.32
C LEU A 62 22.44 13.73 -2.40
N SER A 63 23.46 14.56 -2.24
CA SER A 63 23.33 15.90 -1.68
C SER A 63 24.25 16.88 -2.39
N THR A 64 23.93 18.17 -2.25
CA THR A 64 24.82 19.28 -2.63
C THR A 64 25.68 19.76 -1.45
N ASP A 65 25.43 19.24 -0.25
CA ASP A 65 26.16 19.53 0.97
C ASP A 65 27.17 18.42 1.31
N ASP A 66 28.29 18.80 1.90
CA ASP A 66 29.38 17.87 2.26
C ASP A 66 29.24 17.33 3.71
N THR A 67 28.13 17.64 4.38
CA THR A 67 27.88 17.18 5.74
C THR A 67 27.49 15.70 5.75
N ALA A 68 28.35 14.86 6.32
CA ALA A 68 28.08 13.43 6.48
C ALA A 68 26.77 13.19 7.27
N ALA A 69 25.84 12.45 6.69
CA ALA A 69 24.64 12.03 7.39
C ALA A 69 24.99 10.95 8.41
N GLY A 70 24.61 11.14 9.68
CA GLY A 70 24.72 10.12 10.73
C GLY A 70 23.56 9.10 10.75
N PHE A 71 22.71 9.11 9.73
CA PHE A 71 21.52 8.27 9.64
C PHE A 71 21.12 8.02 8.18
N CYS A 72 20.83 6.77 7.83
CA CYS A 72 20.39 6.38 6.49
C CYS A 72 18.86 6.51 6.35
N SER A 73 18.41 7.35 5.41
CA SER A 73 16.98 7.57 5.13
C SER A 73 16.27 6.41 4.43
N PHE A 74 16.97 5.37 3.99
CA PHE A 74 16.36 4.19 3.37
C PHE A 74 16.16 3.05 4.37
N CYS A 75 17.21 2.67 5.10
CA CYS A 75 17.15 1.53 6.02
C CYS A 75 16.91 1.91 7.48
N GLY A 76 17.02 3.20 7.82
CA GLY A 76 16.89 3.68 9.19
C GLY A 76 18.07 3.37 10.11
N ALA A 77 19.22 2.95 9.56
CA ALA A 77 20.43 2.70 10.36
C ALA A 77 21.10 4.01 10.78
N SER A 78 21.51 4.12 12.05
CA SER A 78 22.40 5.19 12.50
C SER A 78 23.84 4.81 12.19
N THR A 79 24.37 5.35 11.11
CA THR A 79 25.72 5.07 10.62
C THR A 79 26.25 6.25 9.82
N VAL A 80 27.57 6.39 9.77
CA VAL A 80 28.24 7.40 8.93
C VAL A 80 28.23 6.88 7.49
N LEU A 81 27.59 7.62 6.60
CA LEU A 81 27.57 7.28 5.18
C LEU A 81 28.92 7.60 4.52
N TYR A 82 29.38 6.74 3.62
CA TYR A 82 30.56 7.01 2.80
C TYR A 82 30.22 8.02 1.72
N SER A 83 30.99 9.10 1.58
CA SER A 83 30.75 10.12 0.57
C SER A 83 31.75 10.05 -0.58
N ARG A 84 31.27 10.19 -1.82
CA ARG A 84 32.09 10.45 -3.01
C ARG A 84 31.49 11.58 -3.84
N MET A 85 32.33 12.41 -4.46
CA MET A 85 31.84 13.38 -5.45
C MET A 85 31.71 12.70 -6.82
N GLN A 86 30.61 12.98 -7.52
CA GLN A 86 30.30 12.45 -8.84
C GLN A 86 29.51 13.49 -9.65
N LYS A 87 29.62 13.42 -10.98
CA LYS A 87 28.78 14.19 -11.89
C LYS A 87 27.47 13.45 -12.14
N GLU A 88 26.36 14.10 -11.87
CA GLU A 88 25.03 13.54 -12.07
C GLU A 88 24.23 14.29 -13.12
N HIS A 89 23.37 13.56 -13.83
CA HIS A 89 22.59 14.13 -14.91
C HIS A 89 21.59 15.17 -14.37
N LYS A 90 21.58 16.36 -14.98
CA LYS A 90 20.75 17.48 -14.56
C LYS A 90 19.27 17.20 -14.89
N PRO A 91 18.35 17.17 -13.90
CA PRO A 91 16.92 17.14 -14.16
C PRO A 91 16.47 18.34 -15.00
N ALA A 92 15.40 18.18 -15.76
CA ALA A 92 14.79 19.30 -16.51
C ALA A 92 13.96 20.20 -15.58
N TYR A 93 13.27 19.60 -14.60
CA TYR A 93 12.32 20.28 -13.73
C TYR A 93 12.39 19.82 -12.27
N ILE A 94 11.82 20.64 -11.39
CA ILE A 94 11.68 20.37 -9.95
C ILE A 94 10.38 20.96 -9.43
N ILE A 95 9.72 20.25 -8.51
CA ILE A 95 8.67 20.82 -7.66
C ILE A 95 9.34 21.25 -6.35
N PRO A 96 9.48 22.54 -6.05
CA PRO A 96 10.06 22.95 -4.77
C PRO A 96 9.22 22.44 -3.58
N PHE A 97 9.87 22.12 -2.46
CA PHE A 97 9.14 21.88 -1.21
C PHE A 97 8.23 23.07 -0.88
N ALA A 98 6.98 22.80 -0.53
CA ALA A 98 5.99 23.80 -0.10
C ALA A 98 5.51 23.56 1.34
N LYS A 99 5.58 22.30 1.82
CA LYS A 99 5.29 21.92 3.20
C LYS A 99 6.58 21.85 3.99
N SER A 100 6.65 22.61 5.08
CA SER A 100 7.78 22.59 5.99
C SER A 100 7.88 21.25 6.73
N LYS A 101 9.01 21.01 7.39
CA LYS A 101 9.17 19.83 8.23
C LYS A 101 8.13 19.79 9.35
N ASP A 102 7.76 20.93 9.92
CA ASP A 102 6.74 20.99 10.98
C ASP A 102 5.34 20.70 10.44
N ASP A 103 4.99 21.17 9.24
CA ASP A 103 3.73 20.80 8.57
C ASP A 103 3.65 19.28 8.35
N CYS A 104 4.77 18.67 7.93
CA CYS A 104 4.90 17.23 7.78
C CYS A 104 4.64 16.50 9.10
N LYS A 105 5.30 16.93 10.19
CA LYS A 105 5.10 16.31 11.52
C LYS A 105 3.66 16.42 11.98
N GLN A 106 3.01 17.56 11.77
CA GLN A 106 1.61 17.76 12.13
C GLN A 106 0.67 16.87 11.33
N ALA A 107 0.87 16.77 10.01
CA ALA A 107 0.09 15.90 9.14
C ALA A 107 0.24 14.42 9.55
N TYR A 108 1.48 13.97 9.81
CA TYR A 108 1.78 12.62 10.29
C TYR A 108 1.13 12.34 11.66
N MET A 109 1.24 13.28 12.60
CA MET A 109 0.63 13.15 13.93
C MET A 109 -0.90 13.08 13.86
N SER A 110 -1.54 13.79 12.94
CA SER A 110 -2.98 13.69 12.69
C SER A 110 -3.40 12.27 12.28
N LEU A 111 -2.60 11.61 11.43
CA LEU A 111 -2.79 10.20 11.10
C LEU A 111 -2.57 9.29 12.33
N MET A 112 -1.49 9.54 13.09
CA MET A 112 -1.14 8.73 14.28
C MET A 112 -2.18 8.78 15.40
N LYS A 113 -3.00 9.84 15.49
CA LYS A 113 -4.13 9.91 16.44
C LYS A 113 -5.16 8.80 16.20
N LYS A 114 -5.42 8.46 14.94
CA LYS A 114 -6.37 7.39 14.56
C LYS A 114 -5.77 5.99 14.68
N ALA A 115 -4.43 5.89 14.66
CA ALA A 115 -3.71 4.63 14.65
C ALA A 115 -3.44 4.12 16.09
N ILE A 116 -4.47 3.61 16.77
CA ILE A 116 -4.42 3.29 18.21
C ILE A 116 -3.43 2.14 18.51
N PHE A 117 -3.37 1.13 17.64
CA PHE A 117 -2.59 -0.09 17.87
C PHE A 117 -1.13 -0.04 17.42
N VAL A 118 -0.68 1.09 16.87
CA VAL A 118 0.70 1.25 16.38
C VAL A 118 1.70 1.28 17.55
N PRO A 119 2.94 0.76 17.39
CA PRO A 119 4.04 0.90 18.35
C PRO A 119 4.19 2.33 18.92
N LYS A 120 4.65 2.46 20.17
CA LYS A 120 4.74 3.78 20.84
C LYS A 120 5.83 4.65 20.21
N GLU A 121 6.88 4.01 19.71
CA GLU A 121 8.06 4.58 19.08
C GLU A 121 7.68 5.43 17.87
N LEU A 122 6.72 4.97 17.07
CA LEU A 122 6.18 5.71 15.91
C LEU A 122 5.37 6.96 16.30
N LYS A 123 5.06 7.15 17.59
CA LYS A 123 4.40 8.36 18.11
C LYS A 123 5.34 9.23 18.94
N ASP A 124 6.60 8.82 19.12
CA ASP A 124 7.58 9.58 19.89
C ASP A 124 7.98 10.84 19.12
N PRO A 125 7.83 12.06 19.70
CA PRO A 125 8.30 13.29 19.07
C PRO A 125 9.77 13.23 18.63
N LYS A 126 10.65 12.59 19.39
CA LYS A 126 12.07 12.45 19.04
C LYS A 126 12.27 11.62 17.77
N PHE A 127 11.48 10.56 17.61
CA PHE A 127 11.52 9.74 16.40
C PHE A 127 10.93 10.49 15.20
N ILE A 128 9.86 11.25 15.42
CA ILE A 128 9.20 12.08 14.41
C ILE A 128 10.12 13.23 13.94
N ASP A 129 11.03 13.71 14.79
CA ASP A 129 12.08 14.64 14.38
C ASP A 129 13.06 14.03 13.36
N GLY A 130 13.02 12.71 13.16
CA GLY A 130 13.79 11.98 12.15
C GLY A 130 13.37 12.22 10.70
N PHE A 131 12.23 12.88 10.42
CA PHE A 131 11.81 13.17 9.04
C PHE A 131 12.90 13.93 8.26
N ARG A 132 13.23 13.44 7.07
CA ARG A 132 14.19 14.05 6.13
C ARG A 132 13.49 14.42 4.83
N GLY A 133 13.82 15.59 4.28
CA GLY A 133 13.34 15.99 2.97
C GLY A 133 14.25 15.39 1.90
N ILE A 134 13.65 14.63 0.99
CA ILE A 134 14.33 13.96 -0.13
C ILE A 134 13.60 14.34 -1.42
N TYR A 135 14.34 14.77 -2.42
CA TYR A 135 13.83 14.89 -3.78
C TYR A 135 13.91 13.52 -4.47
N MET A 136 12.75 12.98 -4.82
CA MET A 136 12.65 11.71 -5.53
C MET A 136 12.65 11.94 -7.03
N PRO A 137 13.35 11.11 -7.82
CA PRO A 137 13.40 11.22 -9.27
C PRO A 137 12.09 10.70 -9.89
N TYR A 138 11.56 11.42 -10.88
CA TYR A 138 10.34 11.08 -11.61
C TYR A 138 10.53 11.26 -13.12
N TRP A 139 9.90 10.38 -13.88
CA TRP A 139 9.67 10.58 -15.31
C TRP A 139 8.33 11.28 -15.51
N THR A 140 8.35 12.45 -16.14
CA THR A 140 7.16 13.23 -16.50
C THR A 140 6.90 13.10 -17.99
N TYR A 141 5.79 12.46 -18.37
CA TYR A 141 5.42 12.17 -19.75
C TYR A 141 4.51 13.25 -20.33
N TYR A 142 4.78 13.59 -21.58
CA TYR A 142 3.86 14.32 -22.44
C TYR A 142 3.21 13.35 -23.44
N VAL A 143 1.93 13.07 -23.23
CA VAL A 143 1.17 12.14 -24.07
C VAL A 143 0.18 12.91 -24.93
N THR A 144 0.10 12.56 -26.21
CA THR A 144 -0.86 13.12 -27.16
C THR A 144 -1.72 12.03 -27.77
N GLN A 145 -2.98 12.35 -28.03
CA GLN A 145 -3.95 11.45 -28.66
C GLN A 145 -4.60 12.18 -29.82
N LYS A 146 -4.45 11.62 -31.02
CA LYS A 146 -5.02 12.16 -32.26
C LYS A 146 -5.58 11.04 -33.11
N ALA A 147 -6.89 10.87 -33.09
CA ALA A 147 -7.58 9.86 -33.89
C ALA A 147 -9.09 10.16 -33.98
N PRO A 148 -9.77 9.75 -35.05
CA PRO A 148 -11.22 9.64 -35.04
C PRO A 148 -11.64 8.57 -34.02
N ILE A 149 -12.65 8.87 -33.21
CA ILE A 149 -13.18 7.96 -32.20
C ILE A 149 -14.56 7.46 -32.61
N SER A 150 -14.81 6.19 -32.29
CA SER A 150 -16.12 5.54 -32.44
C SER A 150 -16.36 4.67 -31.22
N LEU A 151 -17.15 5.16 -30.26
CA LEU A 151 -17.32 4.54 -28.95
C LEU A 151 -18.75 4.03 -28.77
N PRO A 152 -18.94 2.75 -28.39
CA PRO A 152 -20.26 2.26 -28.02
C PRO A 152 -20.71 2.89 -26.70
N ALA A 153 -21.94 3.37 -26.67
CA ALA A 153 -22.56 3.92 -25.47
C ALA A 153 -23.98 3.38 -25.30
N LYS A 154 -24.49 3.40 -24.07
CA LYS A 154 -25.86 2.95 -23.77
C LYS A 154 -26.55 3.84 -22.76
N LYS A 155 -27.87 3.93 -22.86
CA LYS A 155 -28.73 4.61 -21.89
C LYS A 155 -29.85 3.67 -21.48
N SER A 156 -29.97 3.40 -20.18
CA SER A 156 -31.03 2.55 -19.65
C SER A 156 -32.05 3.39 -18.88
N HIS A 157 -33.33 3.16 -19.13
CA HIS A 157 -34.43 3.80 -18.41
C HIS A 157 -35.55 2.78 -18.15
N ARG A 158 -36.34 3.02 -17.10
CA ARG A 158 -37.48 2.17 -16.75
C ARG A 158 -38.75 2.74 -17.39
N SER A 159 -39.50 1.90 -18.07
CA SER A 159 -40.84 2.21 -18.59
C SER A 159 -41.80 1.11 -18.18
N GLY A 160 -42.66 1.40 -17.20
CA GLY A 160 -43.52 0.40 -16.55
C GLY A 160 -42.70 -0.72 -15.89
N ASP A 161 -42.91 -1.96 -16.34
CA ASP A 161 -42.21 -3.15 -15.86
C ASP A 161 -40.95 -3.50 -16.66
N TYR A 162 -40.64 -2.72 -17.70
CA TYR A 162 -39.49 -2.96 -18.57
C TYR A 162 -38.31 -2.07 -18.23
N ILE A 163 -37.10 -2.63 -18.32
CA ILE A 163 -35.84 -1.88 -18.40
C ILE A 163 -35.47 -1.81 -19.87
N ILE A 164 -35.64 -0.64 -20.48
CA ILE A 164 -35.28 -0.39 -21.88
C ILE A 164 -33.85 0.12 -21.91
N THR A 165 -33.02 -0.43 -22.80
CA THR A 165 -31.63 0.00 -23.00
C THR A 165 -31.44 0.42 -24.45
N ASP A 166 -31.25 1.72 -24.65
CA ASP A 166 -30.95 2.31 -25.94
C ASP A 166 -29.45 2.23 -26.20
N HIS A 167 -29.07 1.77 -27.40
CA HIS A 167 -27.68 1.63 -27.81
C HIS A 167 -27.31 2.76 -28.78
N PHE A 168 -26.18 3.41 -28.52
CA PHE A 168 -25.64 4.53 -29.29
C PHE A 168 -24.20 4.25 -29.71
N ARG A 169 -23.75 5.00 -30.72
CA ARG A 169 -22.35 5.07 -31.12
C ARG A 169 -21.94 6.54 -31.12
N LEU A 170 -20.97 6.88 -30.29
CA LEU A 170 -20.41 8.23 -30.20
C LEU A 170 -19.32 8.34 -31.23
N GLU A 171 -19.44 9.29 -32.14
CA GLU A 171 -18.46 9.56 -33.19
C GLU A 171 -17.92 10.98 -33.03
N GLY A 172 -16.64 11.16 -33.33
CA GLY A 172 -16.00 12.47 -33.27
C GLY A 172 -14.50 12.38 -33.54
N ASP A 173 -13.85 13.54 -33.62
CA ASP A 173 -12.41 13.65 -33.75
C ASP A 173 -11.78 13.99 -32.39
N LEU A 174 -10.84 13.15 -31.93
CA LEU A 174 -10.11 13.36 -30.69
C LEU A 174 -8.81 14.11 -30.97
N ASP A 175 -8.61 15.25 -30.31
CA ASP A 175 -7.30 15.91 -30.17
C ASP A 175 -7.06 16.26 -28.70
N ALA A 176 -6.35 15.37 -27.99
CA ALA A 176 -6.12 15.50 -26.55
C ALA A 176 -4.63 15.52 -26.20
N TYR A 177 -4.30 16.28 -25.17
CA TYR A 177 -2.95 16.54 -24.71
C TYR A 177 -2.87 16.36 -23.19
N TYR A 178 -2.03 15.44 -22.74
CA TYR A 178 -1.80 15.15 -21.33
C TYR A 178 -0.36 15.51 -20.99
N LYS A 179 -0.18 16.62 -20.27
CA LYS A 179 1.10 17.06 -19.73
C LYS A 179 1.17 16.72 -18.26
N GLY A 180 2.27 16.10 -17.83
CA GLY A 180 2.52 15.92 -16.39
C GLY A 180 2.16 14.55 -15.82
N LEU A 181 1.81 13.57 -16.65
CA LEU A 181 1.66 12.18 -16.19
C LEU A 181 3.01 11.71 -15.68
N SER A 182 3.11 11.39 -14.39
CA SER A 182 4.39 11.20 -13.73
C SER A 182 4.47 9.90 -12.95
N TYR A 183 5.59 9.22 -13.07
CA TYR A 183 5.91 7.96 -12.40
C TYR A 183 7.31 8.05 -11.82
N ASP A 184 7.55 7.40 -10.69
CA ASP A 184 8.87 7.43 -10.07
C ASP A 184 9.91 6.75 -10.97
N ALA A 185 11.15 7.20 -10.84
CA ALA A 185 12.28 6.73 -11.62
C ALA A 185 13.31 6.00 -10.74
N SER A 186 12.90 5.54 -9.55
CA SER A 186 13.76 4.88 -8.56
C SER A 186 13.23 3.49 -8.23
N SER A 187 14.00 2.46 -8.57
CA SER A 187 13.71 1.07 -8.22
C SER A 187 13.65 0.81 -6.72
N SER A 188 14.24 1.69 -5.91
CA SER A 188 14.23 1.60 -4.45
C SER A 188 12.97 2.21 -3.83
N PHE A 189 12.24 3.02 -4.59
CA PHE A 189 11.02 3.70 -4.15
C PHE A 189 9.77 2.96 -4.64
N ASP A 190 9.37 1.95 -3.87
CA ASP A 190 8.24 1.06 -4.18
C ASP A 190 6.98 1.79 -4.69
N ASP A 191 6.51 1.35 -5.86
CA ASP A 191 5.34 1.86 -6.60
C ASP A 191 4.11 2.06 -5.70
N SER A 192 3.90 1.18 -4.71
CA SER A 192 2.71 1.24 -3.84
C SER A 192 2.72 2.43 -2.86
N ILE A 193 3.89 3.05 -2.64
CA ILE A 193 3.98 4.35 -1.95
C ILE A 193 3.89 5.49 -2.94
N SER A 194 4.66 5.45 -4.04
CA SER A 194 4.72 6.55 -5.01
C SER A 194 3.34 6.88 -5.58
N GLU A 195 2.57 5.86 -5.99
CA GLU A 195 1.20 5.99 -6.50
C GLU A 195 0.23 6.56 -5.45
N LYS A 196 0.38 6.16 -4.18
CA LYS A 196 -0.46 6.65 -3.08
C LYS A 196 -0.10 8.08 -2.69
N LEU A 197 1.12 8.53 -2.95
CA LEU A 197 1.60 9.86 -2.58
C LEU A 197 1.09 10.94 -3.55
N ALA A 198 0.79 10.54 -4.79
CA ALA A 198 0.10 11.36 -5.78
C ALA A 198 -1.30 11.82 -5.29
N PRO A 199 -1.84 12.95 -5.77
CA PRO A 199 -1.36 13.77 -6.88
C PRO A 199 -0.30 14.81 -6.49
N TYR A 200 0.56 15.13 -7.45
CA TYR A 200 1.41 16.32 -7.44
C TYR A 200 0.85 17.34 -8.45
N ASP A 201 0.93 18.62 -8.12
CA ASP A 201 0.69 19.68 -9.09
C ASP A 201 1.95 19.93 -9.91
N VAL A 202 1.96 19.30 -11.08
CA VAL A 202 3.01 19.33 -12.10
C VAL A 202 2.92 20.56 -13.02
N LYS A 203 1.84 21.35 -12.96
CA LYS A 203 1.68 22.53 -13.83
C LYS A 203 2.63 23.65 -13.46
N ASN A 204 2.96 23.75 -12.17
CA ASN A 204 3.77 24.81 -11.59
C ASN A 204 5.21 24.35 -11.28
N MET A 205 5.69 23.34 -12.01
CA MET A 205 7.09 22.91 -11.90
C MET A 205 8.04 24.01 -12.34
N LYS A 206 9.16 24.13 -11.63
CA LYS A 206 10.23 25.08 -11.90
C LYS A 206 11.34 24.39 -12.70
N ARG A 207 12.11 25.17 -13.47
CA ARG A 207 13.33 24.66 -14.09
C ARG A 207 14.32 24.30 -12.99
N PHE A 208 14.99 23.17 -13.14
CA PHE A 208 15.91 22.70 -12.13
C PHE A 208 17.18 23.57 -12.07
N THR A 209 17.58 23.91 -10.85
CA THR A 209 18.92 24.38 -10.47
C THR A 209 19.34 23.60 -9.22
N PRO A 210 20.61 23.18 -9.08
CA PRO A 210 21.11 22.52 -7.87
C PRO A 210 20.88 23.33 -6.59
N ALA A 211 20.68 24.65 -6.67
CA ALA A 211 20.32 25.49 -5.53
C ALA A 211 19.08 24.98 -4.77
N PHE A 212 18.09 24.40 -5.47
CA PHE A 212 16.89 23.84 -4.81
C PHE A 212 17.18 22.60 -3.95
N LEU A 213 18.31 21.92 -4.18
CA LEU A 213 18.75 20.77 -3.39
C LEU A 213 19.51 21.19 -2.13
N SER A 214 19.87 22.47 -1.98
CA SER A 214 20.63 22.92 -0.81
C SER A 214 19.83 22.74 0.48
N GLY A 215 20.35 21.98 1.45
CA GLY A 215 19.64 21.60 2.67
C GLY A 215 18.71 20.38 2.53
N PHE A 216 18.66 19.74 1.36
CA PHE A 216 17.88 18.53 1.09
C PHE A 216 18.75 17.40 0.53
N TYR A 217 18.27 16.18 0.68
CA TYR A 217 18.83 15.04 -0.06
C TYR A 217 18.05 14.86 -1.36
N ALA A 218 18.61 14.11 -2.29
CA ALA A 218 17.93 13.63 -3.48
C ALA A 218 18.25 12.15 -3.70
N ASP A 219 17.41 11.47 -4.46
CA ASP A 219 17.67 10.14 -4.99
C ASP A 219 17.98 10.24 -6.49
N THR A 220 18.60 9.22 -7.05
CA THR A 220 19.04 9.19 -8.47
C THR A 220 18.11 8.34 -9.32
N ALA A 221 17.83 8.79 -10.55
CA ALA A 221 17.06 8.00 -11.50
C ALA A 221 17.88 6.77 -11.94
N ASP A 222 17.42 5.57 -11.58
CA ASP A 222 18.04 4.29 -11.94
C ASP A 222 17.17 3.43 -12.87
N LEU A 223 15.99 3.92 -13.23
CA LEU A 223 15.06 3.30 -14.17
C LEU A 223 15.01 4.05 -15.49
N PRO A 224 15.01 3.36 -16.64
CA PRO A 224 14.82 4.01 -17.93
C PRO A 224 13.37 4.50 -18.09
N SER A 225 13.20 5.61 -18.82
CA SER A 225 11.89 6.23 -19.09
C SER A 225 10.91 5.32 -19.85
N THR A 226 11.37 4.23 -20.45
CA THR A 226 10.52 3.27 -21.15
C THR A 226 9.71 2.37 -20.22
N VAL A 227 10.09 2.25 -18.94
CA VAL A 227 9.42 1.35 -17.98
C VAL A 227 7.95 1.70 -17.84
N TYR A 228 7.61 2.95 -17.51
CA TYR A 228 6.24 3.38 -17.24
C TYR A 228 5.54 4.06 -18.43
N ALA A 229 6.17 4.12 -19.60
CA ALA A 229 5.60 4.78 -20.78
C ALA A 229 4.24 4.19 -21.18
N SER A 230 4.07 2.86 -21.07
CA SER A 230 2.77 2.21 -21.34
C SER A 230 1.72 2.59 -20.30
N ASP A 231 2.11 2.69 -19.03
CA ASP A 231 1.19 3.05 -17.95
C ASP A 231 0.75 4.51 -18.09
N ALA A 232 1.65 5.41 -18.54
CA ALA A 232 1.32 6.78 -18.90
C ALA A 232 0.30 6.84 -20.06
N MET A 233 0.47 6.03 -21.11
CA MET A 233 -0.52 5.95 -22.20
C MET A 233 -1.87 5.43 -21.71
N ASP A 234 -1.88 4.37 -20.89
CA ASP A 234 -3.13 3.79 -20.35
C ASP A 234 -3.85 4.78 -19.41
N ALA A 235 -3.10 5.53 -18.60
CA ALA A 235 -3.63 6.60 -17.76
C ALA A 235 -4.21 7.75 -18.60
N ALA A 236 -3.55 8.13 -19.70
CA ALA A 236 -4.10 9.10 -20.65
C ALA A 236 -5.45 8.63 -21.19
N CYS A 237 -5.54 7.40 -21.72
CA CYS A 237 -6.79 6.81 -22.21
C CYS A 237 -7.90 6.82 -21.15
N THR A 238 -7.57 6.45 -19.91
CA THR A 238 -8.54 6.47 -18.80
C THR A 238 -9.07 7.87 -18.54
N ASN A 239 -8.20 8.88 -18.56
CA ASN A 239 -8.59 10.28 -18.40
C ASN A 239 -9.44 10.75 -19.60
N THR A 240 -9.11 10.35 -20.83
CA THR A 240 -9.90 10.66 -22.03
C THR A 240 -11.33 10.19 -21.90
N VAL A 241 -11.55 8.95 -21.46
CA VAL A 241 -12.88 8.39 -21.23
C VAL A 241 -13.65 9.23 -20.20
N SER A 242 -12.97 9.64 -19.13
CA SER A 242 -13.59 10.47 -18.10
C SER A 242 -13.94 11.87 -18.60
N GLU A 243 -13.14 12.47 -19.48
CA GLU A 243 -13.44 13.79 -20.05
C GLU A 243 -14.54 13.72 -21.13
N ILE A 244 -14.49 12.72 -22.02
CA ILE A 244 -15.57 12.46 -23.00
C ILE A 244 -16.92 12.31 -22.27
N SER A 245 -16.95 11.59 -21.15
CA SER A 245 -18.20 11.38 -20.39
C SER A 245 -18.78 12.66 -19.79
N LYS A 246 -18.00 13.75 -19.70
CA LYS A 246 -18.44 15.06 -19.21
C LYS A 246 -18.95 15.96 -20.32
N GLU A 247 -18.73 15.61 -21.58
CA GLU A 247 -19.18 16.45 -22.68
C GLU A 247 -20.71 16.57 -22.70
N PRO A 248 -21.26 17.79 -22.87
CA PRO A 248 -22.71 18.01 -22.85
C PRO A 248 -23.45 17.12 -23.85
N ALA A 249 -22.87 16.88 -25.03
CA ALA A 249 -23.43 16.02 -26.06
C ALA A 249 -23.60 14.55 -25.62
N PHE A 250 -22.83 14.10 -24.63
CA PHE A 250 -22.81 12.71 -24.15
C PHE A 250 -23.41 12.55 -22.75
N THR A 251 -24.01 13.62 -22.21
CA THR A 251 -24.60 13.63 -20.87
C THR A 251 -25.73 12.58 -20.75
N GLY A 252 -25.62 11.72 -19.74
CA GLY A 252 -26.59 10.65 -19.48
C GLY A 252 -26.39 9.38 -20.32
N LEU A 253 -25.32 9.31 -21.12
CA LEU A 253 -24.88 8.10 -21.80
C LEU A 253 -23.78 7.41 -20.97
N SER A 254 -23.86 6.09 -20.87
CA SER A 254 -22.78 5.29 -20.30
C SER A 254 -21.91 4.74 -21.42
N VAL A 255 -20.69 5.28 -21.54
CA VAL A 255 -19.68 4.76 -22.47
C VAL A 255 -19.21 3.41 -21.96
N ASP A 256 -19.16 2.42 -22.85
CA ASP A 256 -18.59 1.12 -22.50
C ASP A 256 -17.07 1.25 -22.35
N SER A 257 -16.64 1.36 -21.09
CA SER A 257 -15.24 1.53 -20.70
C SER A 257 -14.37 0.34 -21.10
N ASP A 258 -15.01 -0.80 -21.42
CA ASP A 258 -14.35 -2.07 -21.71
C ASP A 258 -14.21 -2.32 -23.23
N SER A 259 -14.56 -1.36 -24.08
CA SER A 259 -14.43 -1.53 -25.53
C SER A 259 -12.96 -1.46 -25.97
N ALA A 260 -12.57 -2.34 -26.91
CA ALA A 260 -11.26 -2.29 -27.56
C ALA A 260 -10.97 -0.92 -28.23
N ALA A 261 -12.02 -0.13 -28.47
CA ALA A 261 -11.96 1.23 -29.00
C ALA A 261 -11.32 2.24 -28.03
N LEU A 262 -11.12 1.88 -26.75
CA LEU A 262 -10.45 2.71 -25.74
C LEU A 262 -8.98 2.32 -25.49
N SER A 263 -8.39 1.56 -26.42
CA SER A 263 -6.97 1.20 -26.37
C SER A 263 -6.06 2.37 -26.80
N PRO A 264 -4.80 2.42 -26.31
CA PRO A 264 -3.82 3.41 -26.78
C PRO A 264 -3.71 3.49 -28.30
N SER A 265 -3.73 2.34 -28.99
CA SER A 265 -3.70 2.26 -30.45
C SER A 265 -4.93 2.89 -31.11
N SER A 266 -6.13 2.63 -30.59
CA SER A 266 -7.38 3.16 -31.16
C SER A 266 -7.49 4.67 -31.02
N LEU A 267 -6.97 5.23 -29.93
CA LEU A 267 -6.99 6.67 -29.66
C LEU A 267 -5.78 7.42 -30.26
N GLY A 268 -4.93 6.75 -31.06
CA GLY A 268 -3.71 7.37 -31.61
C GLY A 268 -2.76 7.88 -30.53
N THR A 269 -2.68 7.18 -29.39
CA THR A 269 -1.94 7.61 -28.20
C THR A 269 -0.45 7.45 -28.41
N THR A 270 0.31 8.54 -28.25
CA THR A 270 1.76 8.56 -28.40
C THR A 270 2.40 9.40 -27.31
N VAL A 271 3.53 8.93 -26.77
CA VAL A 271 4.40 9.72 -25.90
C VAL A 271 5.26 10.60 -26.81
N LYS A 272 5.17 11.92 -26.68
CA LYS A 272 5.92 12.89 -27.48
C LYS A 272 7.24 13.27 -26.83
N GLU A 273 7.24 13.44 -25.53
CA GLU A 273 8.39 13.91 -24.75
C GLU A 273 8.37 13.25 -23.37
N THR A 274 9.54 13.14 -22.76
CA THR A 274 9.67 12.64 -21.39
C THR A 274 10.77 13.41 -20.69
N ASP A 275 10.40 14.07 -19.58
CA ASP A 275 11.28 14.92 -18.81
C ASP A 275 11.70 14.23 -17.50
N TYR A 276 12.99 14.30 -17.17
CA TYR A 276 13.47 13.96 -15.85
C TYR A 276 13.13 15.08 -14.86
N SER A 277 12.39 14.77 -13.79
CA SER A 277 11.91 15.75 -12.82
C SER A 277 12.17 15.30 -11.37
N MET A 278 12.29 16.25 -10.44
CA MET A 278 12.52 15.99 -9.01
C MET A 278 11.31 16.40 -8.16
N PHE A 279 10.75 15.46 -7.39
CA PHE A 279 9.55 15.68 -6.59
C PHE A 279 9.84 15.62 -5.09
N PRO A 280 9.27 16.53 -4.27
CA PRO A 280 9.62 16.65 -2.86
C PRO A 280 8.86 15.63 -2.01
N VAL A 281 9.59 14.88 -1.20
CA VAL A 281 9.04 13.88 -0.27
C VAL A 281 9.69 14.04 1.09
N TRP A 282 8.88 14.17 2.13
CA TRP A 282 9.35 13.97 3.50
C TRP A 282 9.33 12.49 3.81
N PHE A 283 10.45 11.96 4.30
CA PHE A 283 10.68 10.54 4.44
C PHE A 283 11.14 10.20 5.85
N LEU A 284 10.59 9.12 6.42
CA LEU A 284 10.94 8.58 7.72
C LEU A 284 10.96 7.05 7.64
N SER A 285 12.01 6.44 8.17
CA SER A 285 12.19 4.99 8.17
C SER A 285 12.19 4.45 9.59
N TYR A 286 11.34 3.47 9.83
CA TYR A 286 11.30 2.72 11.08
C TYR A 286 11.81 1.30 10.83
N ARG A 287 13.02 1.01 11.30
CA ARG A 287 13.63 -0.32 11.19
C ARG A 287 13.17 -1.21 12.34
N ASN A 288 12.82 -2.45 12.01
CA ASN A 288 12.60 -3.52 12.97
C ASN A 288 13.20 -4.80 12.40
N LYS A 289 14.37 -5.20 12.92
CA LYS A 289 15.17 -6.34 12.45
C LYS A 289 15.55 -6.20 10.98
N ASP A 290 15.14 -7.14 10.13
CA ASP A 290 15.41 -7.22 8.70
C ASP A 290 14.37 -6.47 7.86
N ARG A 291 13.47 -5.71 8.50
CA ARG A 291 12.37 -5.03 7.84
C ARG A 291 12.27 -3.56 8.21
N VAL A 292 11.71 -2.78 7.28
CA VAL A 292 11.51 -1.34 7.42
C VAL A 292 10.06 -1.01 7.13
N ALA A 293 9.47 -0.15 7.97
CA ALA A 293 8.22 0.56 7.70
C ALA A 293 8.54 1.99 7.28
N TYR A 294 7.87 2.51 6.26
CA TYR A 294 8.05 3.87 5.80
C TYR A 294 6.89 4.77 6.21
N ALA A 295 7.21 6.00 6.58
CA ALA A 295 6.26 7.09 6.61
C ALA A 295 6.74 8.17 5.64
N THR A 296 5.88 8.49 4.67
CA THR A 296 6.15 9.46 3.62
C THR A 296 5.08 10.53 3.62
N VAL A 297 5.47 11.78 3.39
CA VAL A 297 4.54 12.90 3.25
C VAL A 297 4.89 13.68 1.99
N ASN A 298 3.89 13.91 1.15
CA ASN A 298 4.04 14.69 -0.05
C ASN A 298 4.48 16.11 0.31
N GLY A 299 5.67 16.52 -0.14
CA GLY A 299 6.29 17.80 0.22
C GLY A 299 5.60 19.03 -0.38
N GLN A 300 4.63 18.83 -1.28
CA GLN A 300 3.81 19.89 -1.88
C GLN A 300 2.41 19.93 -1.23
N THR A 301 1.73 18.79 -1.14
CA THR A 301 0.32 18.72 -0.71
C THR A 301 0.14 18.41 0.77
N GLY A 302 1.11 17.77 1.42
CA GLY A 302 1.00 17.29 2.80
C GLY A 302 0.27 15.95 2.96
N LYS A 303 -0.06 15.26 1.86
CA LYS A 303 -0.68 13.93 1.89
C LYS A 303 0.27 12.92 2.54
N VAL A 304 -0.22 12.19 3.54
CA VAL A 304 0.57 11.22 4.31
C VAL A 304 0.29 9.80 3.81
N VAL A 305 1.35 9.03 3.56
CA VAL A 305 1.31 7.59 3.29
C VAL A 305 2.28 6.93 4.25
N ALA A 306 1.77 6.09 5.16
CA ALA A 306 2.58 5.43 6.17
C ALA A 306 2.22 3.96 6.31
N ASP A 307 3.24 3.12 6.46
CA ASP A 307 3.14 1.74 6.88
C ASP A 307 2.88 1.71 8.40
N LEU A 308 1.77 1.10 8.80
CA LEU A 308 1.32 1.10 10.20
C LEU A 308 1.39 -0.32 10.77
N PRO A 309 2.58 -0.77 11.23
CA PRO A 309 2.66 -2.04 11.93
C PRO A 309 1.85 -1.96 13.23
N ILE A 310 1.27 -3.10 13.62
CA ILE A 310 0.44 -3.26 14.81
C ILE A 310 1.29 -3.84 15.96
N SER A 311 1.25 -3.18 17.11
CA SER A 311 1.78 -3.73 18.35
C SER A 311 0.83 -4.82 18.88
N VAL A 312 1.33 -6.06 18.91
CA VAL A 312 0.56 -7.22 19.38
C VAL A 312 -0.01 -6.99 20.77
N GLY A 313 0.79 -6.44 21.71
CA GLY A 313 0.33 -6.17 23.07
C GLY A 313 -0.79 -5.14 23.15
N LYS A 314 -0.70 -4.03 22.38
CA LYS A 314 -1.76 -3.01 22.35
C LYS A 314 -3.04 -3.54 21.72
N PHE A 315 -2.91 -4.33 20.66
CA PHE A 315 -4.06 -4.96 20.01
C PHE A 315 -4.78 -5.91 20.97
N LEU A 316 -4.05 -6.83 21.61
CA LEU A 316 -4.62 -7.78 22.58
C LEU A 316 -5.31 -7.07 23.75
N LEU A 317 -4.69 -6.03 24.31
CA LEU A 317 -5.30 -5.24 25.38
C LEU A 317 -6.57 -4.52 24.92
N GLY A 318 -6.54 -3.90 23.75
CA GLY A 318 -7.71 -3.23 23.18
C GLY A 318 -8.85 -4.20 22.89
N SER A 319 -8.53 -5.38 22.34
CA SER A 319 -9.50 -6.46 22.12
C SER A 319 -10.10 -6.97 23.43
N LEU A 320 -9.30 -7.12 24.49
CA LEU A 320 -9.79 -7.54 25.80
C LEU A 320 -10.77 -6.53 26.39
N ILE A 321 -10.45 -5.24 26.32
CA ILE A 321 -11.34 -4.16 26.80
C ILE A 321 -12.65 -4.15 26.01
N ALA A 322 -12.58 -4.29 24.68
CA ALA A 322 -13.75 -4.34 23.81
C ALA A 322 -14.61 -5.61 24.04
N ALA A 323 -14.01 -6.70 24.52
CA ALA A 323 -14.72 -7.95 24.80
C ALA A 323 -15.60 -7.88 26.06
N ILE A 324 -15.25 -7.06 27.04
CA ILE A 324 -16.00 -6.91 28.31
C ILE A 324 -17.49 -6.57 28.10
N PRO A 325 -17.87 -5.51 27.35
CA PRO A 325 -19.28 -5.19 27.14
C PRO A 325 -20.03 -6.27 26.35
N VAL A 326 -19.36 -6.91 25.39
CA VAL A 326 -19.94 -8.03 24.62
C VAL A 326 -20.20 -9.22 25.55
N TYR A 327 -19.25 -9.54 26.43
CA TYR A 327 -19.40 -10.58 27.43
C TYR A 327 -20.58 -10.31 28.37
N ILE A 328 -20.68 -9.10 28.91
CA ILE A 328 -21.81 -8.70 29.79
C ILE A 328 -23.14 -8.83 29.05
N LEU A 329 -23.22 -8.37 27.79
CA LEU A 329 -24.42 -8.49 26.97
C LEU A 329 -24.83 -9.96 26.75
N LEU A 330 -23.86 -10.83 26.45
CA LEU A 330 -24.11 -12.26 26.23
C LEU A 330 -24.58 -12.95 27.52
N CYS A 331 -23.99 -12.62 28.68
CA CYS A 331 -24.44 -13.13 29.97
C CYS A 331 -25.88 -12.74 30.31
N LEU A 332 -26.37 -11.58 29.85
CA LEU A 332 -27.71 -11.09 30.13
C LEU A 332 -28.80 -11.64 29.21
N LEU A 333 -28.44 -11.98 27.96
CA LEU A 333 -29.40 -12.31 26.90
C LEU A 333 -29.48 -13.81 26.54
N THR A 334 -28.49 -14.62 26.92
CA THR A 334 -28.35 -15.97 26.37
C THR A 334 -27.91 -17.01 27.40
N VAL A 335 -28.55 -18.17 27.41
CA VAL A 335 -28.04 -19.38 28.07
C VAL A 335 -27.39 -20.23 26.99
N LEU A 336 -26.07 -20.32 26.99
CA LEU A 336 -25.31 -21.11 26.03
C LEU A 336 -25.21 -22.57 26.50
N THR A 337 -25.78 -23.51 25.73
CA THR A 337 -25.56 -24.94 25.98
C THR A 337 -24.13 -25.34 25.59
N PRO A 338 -23.58 -26.43 26.16
CA PRO A 338 -22.22 -26.89 25.86
C PRO A 338 -21.98 -27.12 24.35
N GLY A 339 -22.92 -27.74 23.64
CA GLY A 339 -22.84 -27.97 22.19
C GLY A 339 -22.88 -26.69 21.35
N MET A 340 -23.70 -25.70 21.72
CA MET A 340 -23.71 -24.39 21.05
C MET A 340 -22.41 -23.63 21.27
N THR A 341 -21.86 -23.67 22.49
CA THR A 341 -20.58 -23.04 22.83
C THR A 341 -19.45 -23.58 21.95
N LEU A 342 -19.37 -24.91 21.81
CA LEU A 342 -18.36 -25.56 20.99
C LEU A 342 -18.51 -25.17 19.51
N THR A 343 -19.74 -25.13 19.00
CA THR A 343 -20.02 -24.74 17.61
C THR A 343 -19.62 -23.29 17.32
N ILE A 344 -19.96 -22.34 18.21
CA ILE A 344 -19.59 -20.92 18.06
C ILE A 344 -18.07 -20.76 18.02
N VAL A 345 -17.37 -21.43 18.94
CA VAL A 345 -15.90 -21.38 19.00
C VAL A 345 -15.27 -22.00 17.74
N GLY A 346 -15.86 -23.07 17.18
CA GLY A 346 -15.44 -23.63 15.89
C GLY A 346 -15.61 -22.68 14.71
N VAL A 347 -16.72 -21.92 14.66
CA VAL A 347 -16.93 -20.87 13.64
C VAL A 347 -15.84 -19.79 13.75
N LEU A 348 -15.53 -19.33 14.96
CA LEU A 348 -14.46 -18.35 15.17
C LEU A 348 -13.09 -18.87 14.72
N ALA A 349 -12.79 -20.15 14.97
CA ALA A 349 -11.55 -20.78 14.53
C ALA A 349 -11.41 -20.79 13.01
N ILE A 350 -12.49 -21.04 12.28
CA ILE A 350 -12.48 -21.03 10.82
C ILE A 350 -12.30 -19.64 10.26
N ILE A 351 -12.97 -18.64 10.84
CA ILE A 351 -12.77 -17.25 10.43
C ILE A 351 -11.31 -16.86 10.61
N ALA A 352 -10.72 -17.16 11.77
CA ALA A 352 -9.31 -16.89 12.04
C ALA A 352 -8.39 -17.60 11.04
N ASN A 353 -8.64 -18.87 10.73
CA ASN A 353 -7.84 -19.65 9.77
C ASN A 353 -7.98 -19.12 8.33
N ILE A 354 -9.17 -18.72 7.91
CA ILE A 354 -9.39 -18.12 6.57
C ILE A 354 -8.65 -16.79 6.46
N CYS A 355 -8.78 -15.90 7.46
CA CYS A 355 -8.03 -14.65 7.50
C CYS A 355 -6.52 -14.91 7.42
N TYR A 356 -6.01 -15.84 8.21
CA TYR A 356 -4.59 -16.17 8.20
C TYR A 356 -4.12 -16.74 6.86
N SER A 357 -4.91 -17.63 6.25
CA SER A 357 -4.64 -18.21 4.92
C SER A 357 -4.57 -17.14 3.82
N GLN A 358 -5.47 -16.14 3.86
CA GLN A 358 -5.46 -15.01 2.92
C GLN A 358 -4.22 -14.13 3.10
N GLU A 359 -3.91 -13.76 4.34
CA GLU A 359 -2.72 -12.97 4.67
C GLU A 359 -1.43 -13.65 4.20
N LEU A 360 -1.28 -14.97 4.47
CA LEU A 360 -0.15 -15.75 3.99
C LEU A 360 -0.04 -15.77 2.46
N THR A 361 -1.16 -15.88 1.76
CA THR A 361 -1.19 -15.84 0.29
C THR A 361 -0.75 -14.46 -0.23
N MET A 362 -1.18 -13.37 0.42
CA MET A 362 -0.77 -12.01 0.08
C MET A 362 0.73 -11.80 0.34
N ILE A 363 1.27 -12.36 1.43
CA ILE A 363 2.70 -12.29 1.74
C ILE A 363 3.51 -12.95 0.63
N ALA A 364 3.11 -14.14 0.19
CA ALA A 364 3.78 -14.85 -0.89
C ALA A 364 3.85 -14.04 -2.18
N VAL A 365 2.78 -13.34 -2.55
CA VAL A 365 2.75 -12.49 -3.74
C VAL A 365 3.65 -11.26 -3.57
N LYS A 366 3.59 -10.60 -2.39
CA LYS A 366 4.37 -9.40 -2.09
C LYS A 366 5.87 -9.70 -2.03
N GLU A 367 6.28 -10.76 -1.32
CA GLU A 367 7.68 -11.16 -1.18
C GLU A 367 8.29 -11.65 -2.50
N ALA A 368 7.48 -12.25 -3.38
CA ALA A 368 7.91 -12.59 -4.73
C ALA A 368 8.24 -11.36 -5.59
N GLY A 369 7.90 -10.13 -5.16
CA GLY A 369 8.26 -8.90 -5.89
C GLY A 369 7.50 -8.65 -7.17
N THR A 370 6.47 -9.44 -7.45
CA THR A 370 5.82 -9.45 -8.77
C THR A 370 4.94 -8.23 -9.06
N GLU A 371 4.74 -7.36 -8.07
CA GLU A 371 3.86 -6.20 -8.19
C GLU A 371 4.61 -4.89 -8.46
N ASP A 372 5.85 -4.77 -7.99
CA ASP A 372 6.70 -3.59 -8.13
C ASP A 372 7.43 -3.62 -9.48
N LYS A 373 7.03 -2.72 -10.39
CA LYS A 373 7.54 -2.71 -11.76
C LYS A 373 8.96 -2.15 -11.82
N GLY A 374 9.27 -1.15 -11.01
CA GLY A 374 10.59 -0.54 -10.91
C GLY A 374 11.63 -1.55 -10.45
N ARG A 375 11.34 -2.28 -9.38
CA ARG A 375 12.24 -3.33 -8.88
C ARG A 375 12.49 -4.43 -9.91
N ILE A 376 11.44 -4.89 -10.60
CA ILE A 376 11.56 -5.91 -11.63
C ILE A 376 12.37 -5.41 -12.82
N ALA A 377 12.18 -4.17 -13.25
CA ALA A 377 12.93 -3.59 -14.37
C ALA A 377 14.45 -3.57 -14.09
N LYS A 378 14.84 -3.35 -12.82
CA LYS A 378 16.25 -3.37 -12.41
C LYS A 378 16.81 -4.76 -12.17
N GLU A 379 16.08 -5.65 -11.49
CA GLU A 379 16.57 -6.98 -11.10
C GLU A 379 16.36 -8.05 -12.19
N GLN A 380 15.30 -7.95 -13.00
CA GLN A 380 14.85 -8.96 -13.98
C GLN A 380 14.29 -8.30 -15.26
N PRO A 381 15.13 -7.62 -16.06
CA PRO A 381 14.66 -6.86 -17.24
C PRO A 381 13.95 -7.73 -18.29
N GLU A 382 14.35 -8.99 -18.46
CA GLU A 382 13.72 -9.95 -19.39
C GLU A 382 12.27 -10.30 -19.00
N ALA A 383 11.93 -10.23 -17.71
CA ALA A 383 10.58 -10.54 -17.21
C ALA A 383 9.57 -9.39 -17.46
N LEU A 384 10.06 -8.17 -17.72
CA LEU A 384 9.23 -6.97 -17.86
C LEU A 384 8.24 -7.08 -19.03
N GLY A 385 8.68 -7.63 -20.17
CA GLY A 385 7.82 -7.84 -21.34
C GLY A 385 6.67 -8.83 -21.08
N ALA A 386 6.95 -9.93 -20.40
CA ALA A 386 5.95 -10.93 -20.01
C ALA A 386 4.92 -10.36 -19.01
N ILE A 387 5.35 -9.45 -18.13
CA ILE A 387 4.47 -8.80 -17.16
C ILE A 387 3.58 -7.75 -17.82
N ASN A 388 4.12 -6.91 -18.71
CA ASN A 388 3.30 -5.96 -19.47
C ASN A 388 2.19 -6.70 -20.23
N ASN A 389 2.52 -7.86 -20.82
CA ASN A 389 1.52 -8.73 -21.45
C ASN A 389 0.52 -9.32 -20.45
N ARG A 390 0.98 -9.83 -19.29
CA ARG A 390 0.09 -10.34 -18.22
C ARG A 390 -0.80 -9.25 -17.63
N ARG A 391 -0.32 -8.03 -17.43
CA ARG A 391 -1.10 -6.88 -16.94
C ARG A 391 -2.13 -6.47 -17.99
N ARG A 392 -1.77 -6.38 -19.28
CA ARG A 392 -2.74 -6.18 -20.37
C ARG A 392 -3.80 -7.27 -20.40
N LEU A 393 -3.42 -8.55 -20.28
CA LEU A 393 -4.34 -9.68 -20.16
C LEU A 393 -5.20 -9.62 -18.88
N LYS A 394 -4.63 -9.19 -17.75
CA LYS A 394 -5.36 -9.03 -16.48
C LYS A 394 -6.28 -7.81 -16.52
N ALA A 395 -5.92 -6.71 -17.15
CA ALA A 395 -6.74 -5.53 -17.36
C ALA A 395 -7.91 -5.87 -18.28
N ALA A 396 -7.64 -6.54 -19.41
CA ALA A 396 -8.66 -7.11 -20.28
C ALA A 396 -9.60 -8.07 -19.53
N LYS A 397 -9.04 -8.98 -18.69
CA LYS A 397 -9.85 -9.89 -17.86
C LYS A 397 -10.57 -9.21 -16.70
N LYS A 398 -10.03 -8.11 -16.14
CA LYS A 398 -10.60 -7.34 -15.02
C LYS A 398 -11.77 -6.50 -15.52
N ALA A 399 -11.64 -5.88 -16.71
CA ALA A 399 -12.73 -5.33 -17.50
C ALA A 399 -13.86 -6.37 -17.63
N THR A 400 -13.57 -7.58 -18.15
CA THR A 400 -14.58 -8.66 -18.22
C THR A 400 -15.12 -9.13 -16.85
N LYS A 401 -14.34 -8.96 -15.77
CA LYS A 401 -14.71 -9.38 -14.39
C LYS A 401 -15.38 -8.29 -13.57
N THR A 402 -15.48 -7.03 -14.02
CA THR A 402 -16.19 -5.98 -13.28
C THR A 402 -17.68 -6.32 -13.12
N ILE A 403 -18.22 -7.18 -13.99
CA ILE A 403 -19.55 -7.83 -13.87
C ILE A 403 -19.64 -8.82 -12.69
N LYS A 404 -18.53 -9.33 -12.15
CA LYS A 404 -18.50 -10.43 -11.16
C LYS A 404 -17.81 -10.11 -9.83
N LYS A 405 -17.14 -8.96 -9.67
CA LYS A 405 -16.20 -8.72 -8.56
C LYS A 405 -16.72 -7.76 -7.46
N LYS A 406 -17.98 -7.88 -7.07
CA LYS A 406 -18.50 -7.29 -5.82
C LYS A 406 -18.74 -8.34 -4.72
N THR A 407 -18.29 -9.58 -4.92
CA THR A 407 -18.81 -10.73 -4.15
C THR A 407 -17.87 -11.32 -3.12
N ASN A 408 -16.54 -11.17 -3.18
CA ASN A 408 -15.68 -12.00 -2.30
C ASN A 408 -15.52 -11.51 -0.85
N THR A 409 -15.39 -10.20 -0.61
CA THR A 409 -15.42 -9.65 0.77
C THR A 409 -16.85 -9.66 1.32
N SER A 410 -17.83 -9.52 0.44
CA SER A 410 -19.25 -9.61 0.77
C SER A 410 -19.66 -11.03 1.17
N PHE A 411 -19.14 -12.07 0.52
CA PHE A 411 -19.52 -13.45 0.81
C PHE A 411 -19.13 -13.90 2.21
N VAL A 412 -17.95 -13.52 2.70
CA VAL A 412 -17.52 -13.84 4.07
C VAL A 412 -18.38 -13.08 5.09
N ALA A 413 -18.65 -11.79 4.86
CA ALA A 413 -19.53 -11.01 5.72
C ALA A 413 -20.99 -11.53 5.70
N TYR A 414 -21.50 -11.93 4.53
CA TYR A 414 -22.82 -12.53 4.39
C TYR A 414 -22.88 -13.95 4.96
N PHE A 415 -21.81 -14.72 4.90
CA PHE A 415 -21.71 -16.05 5.53
C PHE A 415 -21.66 -15.93 7.05
N ILE A 416 -20.94 -14.93 7.59
CA ILE A 416 -20.93 -14.60 9.01
C ILE A 416 -22.31 -14.12 9.47
N LEU A 417 -22.93 -13.21 8.72
CA LEU A 417 -24.29 -12.74 8.99
C LEU A 417 -25.29 -13.90 8.89
N PHE A 418 -25.11 -14.81 7.94
CA PHE A 418 -25.96 -15.98 7.75
C PHE A 418 -25.84 -16.98 8.91
N ILE A 419 -24.63 -17.29 9.39
CA ILE A 419 -24.44 -18.13 10.58
C ILE A 419 -24.98 -17.43 11.83
N PHE A 420 -24.70 -16.12 12.01
CA PHE A 420 -25.22 -15.35 13.13
C PHE A 420 -26.75 -15.29 13.11
N VAL A 421 -27.36 -15.08 11.95
CA VAL A 421 -28.82 -15.07 11.78
C VAL A 421 -29.42 -16.45 12.03
N ILE A 422 -28.83 -17.52 11.49
CA ILE A 422 -29.33 -18.90 11.69
C ILE A 422 -29.18 -19.38 13.14
N GLN A 423 -28.15 -18.95 13.86
CA GLN A 423 -27.96 -19.35 15.25
C GLN A 423 -28.73 -18.45 16.23
N PHE A 424 -28.79 -17.14 15.95
CA PHE A 424 -29.28 -16.15 16.91
C PHE A 424 -30.75 -15.78 16.69
N VAL A 425 -31.26 -15.77 15.44
CA VAL A 425 -32.67 -15.44 15.18
C VAL A 425 -33.61 -16.54 15.66
N PRO A 426 -33.35 -17.85 15.44
CA PRO A 426 -34.17 -18.91 16.01
C PRO A 426 -34.12 -18.96 17.54
N ALA A 427 -32.97 -18.68 18.15
CA ALA A 427 -32.84 -18.60 19.61
C ALA A 427 -33.64 -17.42 20.20
N LEU A 428 -33.58 -16.25 19.56
CA LEU A 428 -34.37 -15.07 19.93
C LEU A 428 -35.87 -15.31 19.73
N PHE A 429 -36.26 -15.99 18.64
CA PHE A 429 -37.66 -16.32 18.35
C PHE A 429 -38.21 -17.38 19.31
N ALA A 430 -37.41 -18.37 19.72
CA ALA A 430 -37.79 -19.36 20.72
C ALA A 430 -38.00 -18.75 22.11
N ILE A 431 -37.16 -17.79 22.51
CA ILE A 431 -37.30 -17.04 23.77
C ILE A 431 -38.57 -16.16 23.75
N ILE A 432 -38.83 -15.46 22.65
CA ILE A 432 -40.01 -14.57 22.51
C ILE A 432 -41.32 -15.38 22.38
N ALA A 433 -41.30 -16.50 21.67
CA ALA A 433 -42.50 -17.31 21.43
C ALA A 433 -42.86 -18.24 22.60
N GLY A 434 -41.98 -18.40 23.60
CA GLY A 434 -42.21 -19.32 24.73
C GLY A 434 -42.28 -20.81 24.32
N ILE A 435 -41.88 -21.12 23.09
CA ILE A 435 -41.88 -22.49 22.54
C ILE A 435 -40.50 -23.07 22.84
N GLY A 436 -40.45 -24.03 23.76
CA GLY A 436 -39.27 -24.89 24.02
C GLY A 436 -38.99 -25.85 22.86
N GLY A 437 -38.79 -25.30 21.66
CA GLY A 437 -38.58 -26.05 20.43
C GLY A 437 -37.11 -26.36 20.17
N SER A 438 -36.81 -27.65 20.00
CA SER A 438 -35.53 -28.29 19.64
C SER A 438 -34.82 -27.70 18.40
N PHE A 439 -34.28 -26.49 18.48
CA PHE A 439 -33.29 -25.98 17.52
C PHE A 439 -31.84 -26.29 17.95
N GLY A 440 -31.66 -27.36 18.73
CA GLY A 440 -30.38 -27.77 19.33
C GLY A 440 -30.28 -29.26 19.60
N ASN A 441 -30.87 -30.12 18.77
CA ASN A 441 -30.61 -31.55 18.88
C ASN A 441 -29.14 -31.82 18.51
N ALA A 442 -28.46 -32.64 19.32
CA ALA A 442 -27.03 -32.91 19.24
C ALA A 442 -26.56 -33.33 17.82
N ASP A 443 -27.44 -33.95 17.04
CA ASP A 443 -27.18 -34.43 15.66
C ASP A 443 -26.93 -33.30 14.64
N GLY A 444 -27.58 -32.15 14.78
CA GLY A 444 -27.40 -31.00 13.87
C GLY A 444 -26.10 -30.24 14.11
N SER A 445 -25.66 -30.19 15.37
CA SER A 445 -24.40 -29.52 15.76
C SER A 445 -23.17 -30.27 15.27
N LEU A 446 -23.19 -31.61 15.30
CA LEU A 446 -22.11 -32.46 14.80
C LEU A 446 -21.92 -32.30 13.29
N ILE A 447 -22.99 -32.40 12.50
CA ILE A 447 -22.91 -32.28 11.03
C ILE A 447 -22.34 -30.92 10.62
N LEU A 448 -22.83 -29.83 11.25
CA LEU A 448 -22.32 -28.49 10.99
C LEU A 448 -20.84 -28.37 11.37
N PHE A 449 -20.44 -28.89 12.53
CA PHE A 449 -19.07 -28.80 13.00
C PHE A 449 -18.09 -29.59 12.11
N VAL A 450 -18.48 -30.77 11.62
CA VAL A 450 -17.70 -31.55 10.66
C VAL A 450 -17.52 -30.79 9.33
N ILE A 451 -18.58 -30.18 8.80
CA ILE A 451 -18.51 -29.34 7.60
C ILE A 451 -17.52 -28.19 7.81
N LEU A 452 -17.61 -27.55 8.97
CA LEU A 452 -16.73 -26.48 9.42
C LEU A 452 -15.25 -26.95 9.45
N THR A 453 -14.97 -28.13 10.01
CA THR A 453 -13.63 -28.72 10.02
C THR A 453 -13.10 -28.98 8.60
N ILE A 454 -13.93 -29.56 7.71
CA ILE A 454 -13.56 -29.84 6.31
C ILE A 454 -13.18 -28.54 5.58
N ILE A 455 -13.98 -27.48 5.74
CA ILE A 455 -13.69 -26.17 5.15
C ILE A 455 -12.35 -25.63 5.67
N SER A 456 -12.12 -25.70 6.99
CA SER A 456 -10.86 -25.26 7.61
C SER A 456 -9.64 -25.98 7.01
N PHE A 457 -9.76 -27.29 6.79
CA PHE A 457 -8.74 -28.13 6.19
C PHE A 457 -8.42 -27.70 4.75
N ILE A 458 -9.45 -27.48 3.91
CA ILE A 458 -9.28 -27.05 2.51
C ILE A 458 -8.52 -25.72 2.44
N PHE A 459 -8.89 -24.73 3.25
CA PHE A 459 -8.21 -23.43 3.27
C PHE A 459 -6.77 -23.51 3.80
N SER A 460 -6.53 -24.38 4.77
CA SER A 460 -5.20 -24.58 5.36
C SER A 460 -4.25 -25.28 4.38
N ILE A 461 -4.73 -26.32 3.67
CA ILE A 461 -3.94 -27.01 2.62
C ILE A 461 -3.64 -26.06 1.46
N ARG A 462 -4.60 -25.22 1.06
CA ARG A 462 -4.39 -24.21 0.02
C ARG A 462 -3.34 -23.17 0.42
N ALA A 463 -3.34 -22.74 1.68
CA ALA A 463 -2.29 -21.87 2.20
C ALA A 463 -0.93 -22.57 2.21
N PHE A 464 -0.88 -23.84 2.64
CA PHE A 464 0.35 -24.62 2.70
C PHE A 464 1.02 -24.77 1.33
N SER A 465 0.25 -25.12 0.29
CA SER A 465 0.79 -25.23 -1.09
C SER A 465 1.29 -23.89 -1.66
N SER A 466 0.79 -22.76 -1.15
CA SER A 466 1.31 -21.43 -1.50
C SER A 466 2.60 -21.09 -0.75
N PHE A 467 2.81 -21.71 0.42
CA PHE A 467 3.88 -21.44 1.36
C PHE A 467 5.17 -22.22 1.12
N ASP A 468 5.11 -23.44 0.55
CA ASP A 468 6.31 -24.20 0.11
C ASP A 468 7.25 -23.39 -0.80
N ARG A 469 6.78 -22.26 -1.32
CA ARG A 469 7.52 -21.31 -2.15
C ARG A 469 8.26 -20.22 -1.36
N MET A 470 8.17 -20.17 -0.02
CA MET A 470 8.74 -19.12 0.83
C MET A 470 9.72 -19.69 1.88
N PRO A 471 11.04 -19.72 1.61
CA PRO A 471 12.02 -20.21 2.58
C PRO A 471 12.17 -19.26 3.78
N GLY A 472 11.97 -19.77 4.99
CA GLY A 472 12.35 -19.10 6.25
C GLY A 472 11.21 -18.61 7.16
N HIS A 473 9.96 -18.65 6.72
CA HIS A 473 8.82 -18.30 7.60
C HIS A 473 8.47 -19.49 8.52
N LYS A 474 8.29 -19.24 9.82
CA LYS A 474 7.87 -20.25 10.82
C LYS A 474 6.34 -20.30 11.00
N GLY A 475 5.57 -19.74 10.06
CA GLY A 475 4.15 -19.43 10.20
C GLY A 475 3.18 -20.62 10.10
N VAL A 476 3.65 -21.80 9.68
CA VAL A 476 2.78 -22.96 9.45
C VAL A 476 2.16 -23.52 10.74
N ALA A 477 2.84 -23.34 11.88
CA ALA A 477 2.39 -23.89 13.16
C ALA A 477 0.95 -23.47 13.50
N GLY A 478 0.58 -22.20 13.27
CA GLY A 478 -0.77 -21.71 13.56
C GLY A 478 -1.88 -22.46 12.82
N LEU A 479 -1.65 -22.81 11.54
CA LEU A 479 -2.63 -23.57 10.75
C LEU A 479 -2.77 -25.01 11.25
N ILE A 480 -1.65 -25.65 11.61
CA ILE A 480 -1.64 -27.03 12.14
C ILE A 480 -2.37 -27.08 13.49
N PHE A 481 -2.07 -26.15 14.40
CA PHE A 481 -2.78 -26.07 15.69
C PHE A 481 -4.28 -25.80 15.50
N GLY A 482 -4.65 -24.94 14.55
CA GLY A 482 -6.04 -24.72 14.15
C GLY A 482 -6.75 -26.01 13.75
N MET A 483 -6.14 -26.77 12.84
CA MET A 483 -6.68 -28.04 12.33
C MET A 483 -6.82 -29.10 13.42
N VAL A 484 -5.79 -29.31 14.23
CA VAL A 484 -5.80 -30.30 15.32
C VAL A 484 -6.85 -29.95 16.37
N SER A 485 -7.00 -28.66 16.71
CA SER A 485 -8.00 -28.22 17.69
C SER A 485 -9.45 -28.47 17.22
N MET A 486 -9.72 -28.33 15.93
CA MET A 486 -11.04 -28.63 15.36
C MET A 486 -11.35 -30.13 15.44
N LEU A 487 -10.39 -31.02 15.15
CA LEU A 487 -10.59 -32.47 15.26
C LEU A 487 -10.92 -32.92 16.69
N ILE A 488 -10.41 -32.22 17.70
CA ILE A 488 -10.78 -32.48 19.10
C ILE A 488 -12.25 -32.13 19.35
N GLY A 489 -12.75 -31.04 18.75
CA GLY A 489 -14.17 -30.68 18.80
C GLY A 489 -15.07 -31.71 18.11
N ASP A 490 -14.67 -32.23 16.95
CA ASP A 490 -15.36 -33.31 16.24
C ASP A 490 -15.46 -34.57 17.11
N ALA A 491 -14.36 -34.95 17.77
CA ALA A 491 -14.33 -36.11 18.65
C ALA A 491 -15.32 -35.96 19.82
N VAL A 492 -15.35 -34.80 20.49
CA VAL A 492 -16.27 -34.57 21.61
C VAL A 492 -17.73 -34.59 21.16
N LEU A 493 -18.06 -34.02 20.00
CA LEU A 493 -19.43 -34.05 19.45
C LEU A 493 -19.86 -35.45 18.99
N LEU A 494 -18.91 -36.29 18.55
CA LEU A 494 -19.18 -37.65 18.10
C LEU A 494 -19.38 -38.62 19.27
N PHE A 495 -18.56 -38.52 20.33
CA PHE A 495 -18.64 -39.42 21.48
C PHE A 495 -19.72 -39.05 22.50
N GLN A 496 -20.26 -37.82 22.45
CA GLN A 496 -21.28 -37.28 23.35
C GLN A 496 -21.05 -37.67 24.83
N PRO A 497 -19.90 -37.27 25.43
CA PRO A 497 -19.62 -37.59 26.82
C PRO A 497 -20.66 -36.97 27.75
N VAL A 498 -21.09 -37.74 28.75
CA VAL A 498 -22.12 -37.31 29.73
C VAL A 498 -21.66 -36.10 30.57
N LEU A 499 -20.35 -35.90 30.71
CA LEU A 499 -19.77 -34.82 31.51
C LEU A 499 -19.47 -33.59 30.65
N ASP A 500 -20.13 -32.46 30.95
CA ASP A 500 -19.96 -31.18 30.26
C ASP A 500 -18.52 -30.64 30.25
N ALA A 501 -17.70 -31.05 31.22
CA ALA A 501 -16.30 -30.64 31.31
C ALA A 501 -15.49 -30.97 30.04
N TRP A 502 -15.85 -32.03 29.30
CA TRP A 502 -15.21 -32.37 28.03
C TRP A 502 -15.49 -31.34 26.94
N TYR A 503 -16.73 -30.83 26.86
CA TYR A 503 -17.11 -29.78 25.92
C TYR A 503 -16.38 -28.48 26.22
N TYR A 504 -16.33 -28.07 27.49
CA TYR A 504 -15.61 -26.87 27.90
C TYR A 504 -14.09 -27.00 27.73
N GLY A 505 -13.53 -28.18 27.98
CA GLY A 505 -12.11 -28.48 27.72
C GLY A 505 -11.76 -28.36 26.23
N ALA A 506 -12.58 -28.94 25.35
CA ALA A 506 -12.39 -28.79 23.90
C ALA A 506 -12.56 -27.34 23.43
N ALA A 507 -13.57 -26.64 23.94
CA ALA A 507 -13.78 -25.22 23.64
C ALA A 507 -12.57 -24.37 24.07
N PHE A 508 -11.99 -24.62 25.25
CA PHE A 508 -10.79 -23.93 25.72
C PHE A 508 -9.59 -24.16 24.80
N ILE A 509 -9.36 -25.40 24.36
CA ILE A 509 -8.29 -25.74 23.42
C ILE A 509 -8.48 -25.01 22.08
N ILE A 510 -9.71 -24.99 21.55
CA ILE A 510 -9.99 -24.29 20.29
C ILE A 510 -9.81 -22.77 20.48
N ILE A 511 -10.28 -22.16 21.57
CA ILE A 511 -10.06 -20.74 21.86
C ILE A 511 -8.56 -20.42 21.95
N ALA A 512 -7.78 -21.24 22.65
CA ALA A 512 -6.33 -21.06 22.73
C ALA A 512 -5.68 -21.12 21.33
N SER A 513 -6.12 -22.04 20.49
CA SER A 513 -5.72 -22.15 19.08
C SER A 513 -6.10 -20.90 18.28
N VAL A 514 -7.33 -20.40 18.42
CA VAL A 514 -7.79 -19.14 17.79
C VAL A 514 -6.90 -17.97 18.19
N LEU A 515 -6.58 -17.82 19.48
CA LEU A 515 -5.71 -16.75 19.97
C LEU A 515 -4.31 -16.82 19.35
N ILE A 516 -3.72 -18.02 19.25
CA ILE A 516 -2.44 -18.23 18.59
C ILE A 516 -2.53 -17.83 17.11
N THR A 517 -3.58 -18.25 16.41
CA THR A 517 -3.82 -17.90 15.00
C THR A 517 -3.98 -16.40 14.83
N LEU A 518 -4.75 -15.72 15.68
CA LEU A 518 -4.92 -14.27 15.63
C LEU A 518 -3.60 -13.52 15.87
N ILE A 519 -2.76 -13.97 16.80
CA ILE A 519 -1.41 -13.41 16.99
C ILE A 519 -0.57 -13.58 15.72
N ASN A 520 -0.67 -14.73 15.06
CA ASN A 520 0.03 -14.98 13.80
C ASN A 520 -0.53 -14.15 12.64
N VAL A 521 -1.84 -13.88 12.60
CA VAL A 521 -2.45 -12.93 11.66
C VAL A 521 -1.85 -11.54 11.85
N ILE A 522 -1.73 -11.05 13.09
CA ILE A 522 -1.12 -9.73 13.35
C ILE A 522 0.36 -9.71 12.92
N ARG A 523 1.10 -10.79 13.17
CA ARG A 523 2.49 -10.92 12.71
C ARG A 523 2.59 -10.92 11.18
N ALA A 524 1.70 -11.65 10.51
CA ALA A 524 1.60 -11.67 9.05
C ALA A 524 1.23 -10.30 8.48
N PHE A 525 0.28 -9.60 9.10
CA PHE A 525 -0.07 -8.23 8.74
C PHE A 525 1.13 -7.27 8.90
N ASN A 526 1.92 -7.42 9.98
CA ASN A 526 3.14 -6.63 10.17
C ASN A 526 4.18 -6.91 9.07
N VAL A 527 4.26 -8.15 8.60
CA VAL A 527 5.10 -8.54 7.46
C VAL A 527 4.59 -7.91 6.16
N LEU A 528 3.28 -7.82 5.96
CA LEU A 528 2.67 -7.16 4.79
C LEU A 528 2.77 -5.65 4.80
N THR A 529 2.78 -5.02 5.98
CA THR A 529 2.92 -3.56 6.09
C THR A 529 4.37 -3.14 5.99
N THR A 530 5.31 -3.97 6.45
CA THR A 530 6.74 -3.68 6.34
C THR A 530 7.33 -4.24 5.04
N ARG A 531 8.57 -3.84 4.76
CA ARG A 531 9.34 -4.29 3.58
C ARG A 531 10.67 -4.87 4.01
N LYS A 532 11.07 -5.93 3.34
CA LYS A 532 12.45 -6.43 3.39
C LYS A 532 13.25 -5.66 2.35
N LEU A 533 14.34 -5.03 2.75
CA LEU A 533 15.21 -4.34 1.81
C LEU A 533 16.12 -5.37 1.12
N PRO A 534 16.16 -5.44 -0.22
CA PRO A 534 17.02 -6.37 -0.95
C PRO A 534 18.48 -6.25 -0.54
N GLN A 535 18.89 -5.03 -0.20
CA GLN A 535 20.27 -4.73 0.13
C GLN A 535 20.73 -5.31 1.48
N PHE A 536 19.80 -5.71 2.36
CA PHE A 536 20.15 -6.47 3.57
C PHE A 536 20.59 -7.90 3.26
N ALA A 537 20.20 -8.46 2.12
CA ALA A 537 20.61 -9.81 1.73
C ALA A 537 22.02 -9.83 1.11
N THR A 538 22.41 -8.74 0.45
CA THR A 538 23.68 -8.64 -0.29
C THR A 538 24.78 -7.96 0.52
N HIS A 539 24.45 -7.10 1.48
CA HIS A 539 25.42 -6.34 2.27
C HIS A 539 25.43 -6.82 3.73
N LYS A 540 26.50 -7.51 4.14
CA LYS A 540 26.75 -7.92 5.53
C LYS A 540 27.73 -6.93 6.17
N GLY A 541 27.24 -5.75 6.52
CA GLY A 541 28.04 -4.73 7.21
C GLY A 541 27.24 -3.99 8.27
N GLY A 542 27.74 -3.95 9.50
CA GLY A 542 27.23 -3.12 10.60
C GLY A 542 26.40 -3.87 11.67
N ASP A 543 26.39 -3.30 12.88
CA ASP A 543 25.82 -3.90 14.09
C ASP A 543 24.28 -3.94 14.02
N ASP A 544 23.70 -5.14 14.14
CA ASP A 544 22.24 -5.36 14.14
C ASP A 544 21.54 -4.88 15.43
N ARG A 545 22.31 -4.28 16.36
CA ARG A 545 21.84 -3.85 17.68
C ARG A 545 21.69 -2.33 17.86
N ALA A 546 21.95 -1.53 16.82
CA ALA A 546 21.88 -0.07 16.89
C ALA A 546 20.45 0.48 16.74
#